data_AF-C0ZIF1-F1
#
_entry.id   AF-C0ZIF1-F1
#
_cell.length_a   1.000
_cell.length_b   1.000
_cell.length_c   1.000
_cell.angle_alpha   90.00
_cell.angle_beta   90.00
_cell.angle_gamma   90.00
#
_symmetry.space_group_name_H-M   'P 1'
#
loop_
_entity.id
_entity.type
_entity.pdbx_description
1 polymer ?
#
loop_
_entity_poly.entity_id
_entity_poly.type
_entity_poly.pdbx_seq_one_letter_code
_entity_poly.pdbx_strand_id
1 'polypeptide(L)'
;MDNRNIDDFQTQVSELLIRHRSVLDVMSKVQETASRINRSLTKAITECGCVEVVAKKQTYDSNKNLEDNKSHLDTHFNGPLCEHCRDVVTAELGKNLFYLTALCNITDIKLEDVLQKESNRLNTLGVFNLS
;
A
#
# COMPACT_ATOMS: atom_id res chain seq x y z
N MET A 1 8.83 23.49 -3.12
CA MET A 1 8.26 22.19 -2.71
C MET A 1 9.43 21.37 -2.23
N ASP A 2 9.55 21.14 -0.92
CA ASP A 2 10.64 20.33 -0.37
C ASP A 2 10.53 18.92 -0.93
N ASN A 3 11.54 18.54 -1.72
CA ASN A 3 11.68 17.20 -2.25
C ASN A 3 12.18 16.30 -1.11
N ARG A 4 11.30 15.96 -0.17
CA ARG A 4 11.64 15.03 0.92
C ARG A 4 11.93 13.67 0.31
N ASN A 5 13.19 13.24 0.38
CA ASN A 5 13.58 11.92 -0.08
C ASN A 5 13.13 10.86 0.95
N ILE A 6 13.01 9.62 0.52
CA ILE A 6 12.71 8.44 1.34
C ILE A 6 13.64 8.36 2.57
N ASP A 7 14.90 8.75 2.42
CA ASP A 7 15.88 8.83 3.49
C ASP A 7 15.51 9.86 4.57
N ASP A 8 14.99 11.02 4.18
CA ASP A 8 14.54 12.05 5.12
C ASP A 8 13.34 11.54 5.93
N PHE A 9 12.45 10.79 5.28
CA PHE A 9 11.32 10.17 5.94
C PHE A 9 11.79 9.10 6.93
N GLN A 10 12.72 8.24 6.53
CA GLN A 10 13.28 7.21 7.42
C GLN A 10 13.99 7.82 8.63
N THR A 11 14.71 8.92 8.43
CA THR A 11 15.35 9.70 9.50
C THR A 11 14.32 10.29 10.46
N GLN A 12 13.27 10.95 9.95
CA GLN A 12 12.17 11.49 10.77
C GLN A 12 11.48 10.41 11.60
N VAL A 13 11.27 9.21 11.04
CA VAL A 13 10.70 8.08 11.78
C VAL A 13 11.62 7.63 12.91
N SER A 14 12.94 7.63 12.69
CA SER A 14 13.93 7.22 13.70
C SER A 14 13.92 8.14 14.94
N GLU A 15 13.73 9.44 14.73
CA GLU A 15 13.67 10.45 15.79
C GLU A 15 12.41 10.31 16.67
N LEU A 16 11.31 9.82 16.09
CA LEU A 16 10.02 9.71 16.76
C LEU A 16 9.78 8.36 17.46
N LEU A 17 10.68 7.38 17.29
CA LEU A 17 10.53 6.01 17.81
C LEU A 17 10.80 5.82 19.30
N ILE A 18 11.04 6.90 20.05
CA ILE A 18 11.51 6.87 21.46
C ILE A 18 10.60 6.02 22.38
N ARG A 19 9.32 5.84 22.05
CA ARG A 19 8.32 5.14 22.88
C ARG A 19 8.05 3.66 22.52
N HIS A 20 8.31 3.24 21.28
CA HIS A 20 7.98 1.88 20.80
C HIS A 20 9.23 1.21 20.22
N ARG A 21 10.22 0.98 21.09
CA ARG A 21 11.53 0.46 20.69
C ARG A 21 11.58 -1.06 20.55
N SER A 22 10.59 -1.76 21.12
CA SER A 22 10.48 -3.21 20.95
C SER A 22 10.09 -3.53 19.51
N VAL A 23 10.85 -4.42 18.88
CA VAL A 23 10.49 -4.97 17.56
C VAL A 23 9.09 -5.61 17.59
N LEU A 24 8.69 -6.22 18.71
CA LEU A 24 7.36 -6.83 18.87
C LEU A 24 6.24 -5.79 18.89
N ASP A 25 6.48 -4.63 19.50
CA ASP A 25 5.50 -3.53 19.51
C ASP A 25 5.33 -2.97 18.10
N VAL A 26 6.43 -2.75 17.38
CA VAL A 26 6.40 -2.26 16.00
C VAL A 26 5.69 -3.26 15.08
N MET A 27 6.00 -4.55 15.17
CA MET A 27 5.30 -5.59 14.40
C MET A 27 3.79 -5.61 14.68
N SER A 28 3.41 -5.50 15.96
CA SER A 28 1.99 -5.43 16.34
C SER A 28 1.31 -4.19 15.75
N LYS A 29 2.01 -3.04 15.73
CA LYS A 29 1.51 -1.80 15.12
C LYS A 29 1.41 -1.84 13.59
N VAL A 30 2.31 -2.56 12.92
CA VAL A 30 2.18 -2.83 11.47
C VAL A 30 0.86 -3.56 11.19
N GLN A 31 0.54 -4.61 11.97
CA GLN A 31 -0.72 -5.35 11.79
C GLN A 31 -1.95 -4.52 12.14
N GLU A 32 -1.89 -3.75 13.23
CA GLU A 32 -2.99 -2.87 13.65
C GLU A 32 -3.30 -1.84 12.57
N THR A 33 -2.28 -1.17 12.01
CA THR A 33 -2.47 -0.15 10.98
C THR A 33 -2.92 -0.74 9.65
N ALA A 34 -2.44 -1.93 9.26
CA ALA A 34 -2.98 -2.66 8.11
C ALA A 34 -4.49 -2.95 8.26
N SER A 35 -4.91 -3.36 9.46
CA SER A 35 -6.33 -3.59 9.77
C SER A 35 -7.16 -2.30 9.72
N ARG A 36 -6.58 -1.17 10.12
CA ARG A 36 -7.24 0.15 10.04
C ARG A 36 -7.42 0.62 8.59
N ILE A 37 -6.45 0.37 7.71
CA ILE A 37 -6.61 0.61 6.27
C ILE A 37 -7.81 -0.17 5.74
N ASN A 38 -7.88 -1.47 6.01
CA ASN A 38 -9.01 -2.31 5.61
C ASN A 38 -10.34 -1.73 6.09
N ARG A 39 -10.43 -1.39 7.39
CA ARG A 39 -11.64 -0.79 7.98
C ARG A 39 -12.02 0.53 7.32
N SER A 40 -11.05 1.40 7.01
CA SER A 40 -11.33 2.68 6.35
C SER A 40 -11.95 2.50 4.97
N LEU A 41 -11.44 1.52 4.20
CA LEU A 41 -11.99 1.20 2.89
C LEU A 41 -13.36 0.53 3.01
N THR A 42 -13.54 -0.41 3.95
CA THR A 42 -14.85 -1.01 4.23
C THR A 42 -15.89 0.06 4.55
N LYS A 43 -15.56 1.05 5.40
CA LYS A 43 -16.46 2.15 5.71
C LYS A 43 -16.77 3.03 4.49
N ALA A 44 -15.78 3.29 3.64
CA ALA A 44 -16.00 4.03 2.40
C ALA A 44 -17.05 3.35 1.50
N ILE A 45 -17.05 2.01 1.50
CA ILE A 45 -17.98 1.18 0.72
C ILE A 45 -19.35 1.06 1.42
N THR A 46 -19.38 0.60 2.68
CA THR A 46 -20.62 0.14 3.34
C THR A 46 -21.33 1.21 4.15
N GLU A 47 -20.62 2.27 4.56
CA GLU A 47 -21.21 3.36 5.36
C GLU A 47 -21.31 4.65 4.56
N CYS A 48 -20.23 5.09 3.90
CA CYS A 48 -20.23 6.30 3.09
C CYS A 48 -20.90 6.09 1.72
N GLY A 49 -20.68 4.94 1.08
CA GLY A 49 -21.20 4.62 -0.26
C GLY A 49 -20.59 5.46 -1.39
N CYS A 50 -19.43 6.10 -1.17
CA CYS A 50 -18.77 6.89 -2.22
C CYS A 50 -18.12 6.02 -3.31
N VAL A 51 -17.91 4.75 -3.01
CA VAL A 51 -17.33 3.74 -3.89
C VAL A 51 -18.11 2.45 -3.74
N GLU A 52 -18.12 1.63 -4.80
CA GLU A 52 -18.83 0.36 -4.85
C GLU A 52 -17.85 -0.79 -5.12
N VAL A 53 -18.10 -1.97 -4.52
CA VAL A 53 -17.39 -3.20 -4.86
C VAL A 53 -18.32 -4.15 -5.59
N VAL A 54 -18.01 -4.46 -6.85
CA VAL A 54 -18.79 -5.37 -7.69
C VAL A 54 -18.05 -6.70 -7.83
N ALA A 55 -18.29 -7.62 -6.89
CA ALA A 55 -17.65 -8.93 -6.89
C ALA A 55 -18.24 -9.85 -7.99
N LYS A 56 -17.51 -10.02 -9.09
CA LYS A 56 -17.88 -10.87 -10.22
C LYS A 56 -16.68 -11.64 -10.76
N LYS A 57 -16.93 -12.80 -11.36
CA LYS A 57 -15.89 -13.51 -12.13
C LYS A 57 -15.43 -12.60 -13.28
N GLN A 58 -14.12 -12.38 -13.40
CA GLN A 58 -13.57 -11.61 -14.49
C GLN A 58 -13.48 -12.46 -15.76
N THR A 59 -13.82 -11.85 -16.89
CA THR A 59 -13.77 -12.49 -18.20
C THR A 59 -12.45 -12.16 -18.86
N TYR A 60 -11.74 -13.18 -19.32
CA TYR A 60 -10.56 -13.04 -20.16
C TYR A 60 -10.72 -13.94 -21.39
N ASP A 61 -10.19 -13.50 -22.53
CA ASP A 61 -10.19 -14.24 -23.78
C ASP A 61 -8.91 -15.08 -23.85
N SER A 62 -9.06 -16.40 -23.82
CA SER A 62 -7.96 -17.34 -23.91
C SER A 62 -7.19 -17.27 -25.24
N ASN A 63 -7.74 -16.61 -26.27
CA ASN A 63 -7.09 -16.44 -27.56
C ASN A 63 -6.27 -15.15 -27.65
N LYS A 64 -6.37 -14.25 -26.66
CA LYS A 64 -5.64 -12.98 -26.62
C LYS A 64 -4.41 -13.09 -25.73
N ASN A 65 -3.40 -12.27 -26.01
CA ASN A 65 -2.22 -12.18 -25.15
C ASN A 65 -2.56 -11.43 -23.83
N LEU A 66 -1.58 -11.36 -22.93
CA LEU A 66 -1.72 -10.71 -21.62
C LEU A 66 -2.14 -9.25 -21.72
N GLU A 67 -1.44 -8.46 -22.53
CA GLU A 67 -1.66 -7.01 -22.62
C GLU A 67 -3.07 -6.71 -23.15
N ASP A 68 -3.52 -7.50 -24.12
CA ASP A 68 -4.87 -7.40 -24.68
C ASP A 68 -5.94 -7.76 -23.62
N ASN A 69 -5.68 -8.77 -22.79
CA ASN A 69 -6.58 -9.15 -21.70
C ASN A 69 -6.57 -8.17 -20.53
N LYS A 70 -5.44 -7.51 -20.25
CA LYS A 70 -5.30 -6.55 -19.15
C LYS A 70 -6.30 -5.40 -19.26
N SER A 71 -6.62 -4.97 -20.48
CA SER A 71 -7.64 -3.94 -20.74
C SER A 71 -9.07 -4.37 -20.36
N HIS A 72 -9.32 -5.67 -20.21
CA HIS A 72 -10.62 -6.24 -19.87
C HIS A 72 -10.76 -6.65 -18.39
N LEU A 73 -9.67 -6.63 -17.62
CA LEU A 73 -9.68 -6.95 -16.20
C LEU A 73 -10.04 -5.70 -15.38
N ASP A 74 -11.10 -5.82 -14.59
CA ASP A 74 -11.58 -4.78 -13.67
C ASP A 74 -10.74 -4.83 -12.36
N THR A 75 -10.83 -3.81 -11.52
CA THR A 75 -10.31 -3.86 -10.15
C THR A 75 -11.35 -4.32 -9.13
N HIS A 76 -12.60 -4.55 -9.60
CA HIS A 76 -13.80 -4.74 -8.78
C HIS A 76 -14.16 -3.53 -7.91
N PHE A 77 -13.49 -2.38 -8.10
CA PHE A 77 -13.64 -1.17 -7.33
C PHE A 77 -14.13 -0.04 -8.24
N ASN A 78 -15.36 0.43 -8.00
CA ASN A 78 -16.05 1.41 -8.83
C ASN A 78 -16.21 2.74 -8.10
N GLY A 79 -15.96 3.83 -8.84
CA GLY A 79 -16.11 5.19 -8.35
C GLY A 79 -14.87 5.74 -7.63
N PRO A 80 -14.74 7.06 -7.53
CA PRO A 80 -13.67 7.70 -6.77
C PRO A 80 -14.03 7.82 -5.29
N LEU A 81 -13.04 7.65 -4.41
CA LEU A 81 -13.18 8.07 -3.01
C LEU A 81 -13.51 9.57 -2.95
N CYS A 82 -14.53 9.93 -2.18
CA CYS A 82 -14.81 11.32 -1.82
C CYS A 82 -13.65 11.90 -0.98
N GLU A 83 -13.59 13.22 -0.85
CA GLU A 83 -12.53 13.93 -0.12
C GLU A 83 -12.34 13.36 1.30
N HIS A 84 -13.42 13.24 2.06
CA HIS A 84 -13.36 12.70 3.42
C HIS A 84 -12.79 11.28 3.50
N CYS A 85 -13.30 10.34 2.69
CA CYS A 85 -12.81 8.96 2.71
C CYS A 85 -11.37 8.86 2.20
N ARG A 86 -10.99 9.67 1.21
CA ARG A 86 -9.62 9.76 0.72
C ARG A 86 -8.66 10.23 1.81
N ASP A 87 -9.03 11.23 2.60
CA ASP A 87 -8.19 11.73 3.69
C ASP A 87 -7.99 10.67 4.78
N VAL A 88 -9.08 9.97 5.15
CA VAL A 88 -9.01 8.89 6.15
C VAL A 88 -8.12 7.74 5.66
N VAL A 89 -8.30 7.27 4.42
CA VAL A 89 -7.49 6.18 3.84
C VAL A 89 -6.03 6.60 3.75
N THR A 90 -5.75 7.82 3.26
CA THR A 90 -4.39 8.39 3.20
C THR A 90 -3.73 8.44 4.58
N ALA A 91 -4.46 8.86 5.61
CA ALA A 91 -3.94 8.93 6.96
C ALA A 91 -3.59 7.55 7.54
N GLU A 92 -4.43 6.53 7.30
CA GLU A 92 -4.13 5.16 7.75
C GLU A 92 -2.99 4.51 6.96
N LEU A 93 -2.89 4.77 5.66
CA LEU A 93 -1.72 4.39 4.84
C LEU A 93 -0.43 5.02 5.38
N GLY A 94 -0.45 6.31 5.69
CA GLY A 94 0.71 7.01 6.26
C GLY A 94 1.17 6.44 7.60
N LYS A 95 0.23 6.07 8.49
CA LYS A 95 0.55 5.39 9.75
C LYS A 95 1.17 4.01 9.52
N ASN A 96 0.68 3.26 8.53
CA ASN A 96 1.25 1.96 8.21
C ASN A 96 2.68 2.08 7.66
N LEU A 97 2.90 3.04 6.75
CA LEU A 97 4.24 3.37 6.25
C LEU A 97 5.18 3.77 7.39
N PHE A 98 4.74 4.60 8.33
CA PHE A 98 5.52 4.96 9.52
C PHE A 98 6.04 3.72 10.25
N TYR A 99 5.18 2.73 10.52
CA TYR A 99 5.60 1.52 11.26
C TYR A 99 6.43 0.55 10.40
N LEU A 100 6.22 0.48 9.10
CA LEU A 100 7.09 -0.29 8.19
C LEU A 100 8.50 0.33 8.15
N THR A 101 8.59 1.65 8.03
CA THR A 101 9.86 2.39 8.10
C THR A 101 10.51 2.26 9.48
N ALA A 102 9.71 2.23 10.54
CA ALA A 102 10.22 1.98 11.88
C ALA A 102 10.86 0.60 12.01
N LEU A 103 10.26 -0.41 11.38
CA LEU A 103 10.85 -1.75 11.32
C LEU A 103 12.19 -1.72 10.59
N CYS A 104 12.27 -1.02 9.44
CA CYS A 104 13.53 -0.80 8.72
C CYS A 104 14.62 -0.24 9.63
N ASN A 105 14.30 0.80 10.41
CA ASN A 105 15.23 1.40 11.38
C ASN A 105 15.69 0.42 12.47
N ILE A 106 14.79 -0.40 13.01
CA ILE A 106 15.14 -1.41 14.02
C ILE A 106 16.06 -2.50 13.45
N THR A 107 15.85 -2.88 12.19
CA THR A 107 16.60 -3.95 11.50
C THR A 107 17.85 -3.47 10.77
N ASP A 108 18.18 -2.17 10.87
CA ASP A 108 19.28 -1.54 10.11
C ASP A 108 19.18 -1.74 8.59
N ILE A 109 17.94 -1.68 8.07
CA ILE A 109 17.65 -1.78 6.64
C ILE A 109 17.34 -0.38 6.11
N LYS A 110 17.97 0.00 4.99
CA LYS A 110 17.60 1.22 4.26
C LYS A 110 16.31 1.00 3.47
N LEU A 111 15.33 1.87 3.67
CA LEU A 111 14.05 1.81 2.97
C LEU A 111 14.21 2.04 1.46
N GLU A 112 15.12 2.94 1.07
CA GLU A 112 15.48 3.16 -0.34
C GLU A 112 15.96 1.87 -1.01
N ASP A 113 16.82 1.09 -0.34
CA ASP A 113 17.31 -0.18 -0.86
C ASP A 113 16.19 -1.21 -1.05
N VAL A 114 15.21 -1.25 -0.15
CA VAL A 114 14.03 -2.13 -0.25
C VAL A 114 13.22 -1.77 -1.50
N LEU A 115 12.94 -0.48 -1.68
CA LEU A 115 12.17 0.02 -2.83
C LEU A 115 12.92 -0.21 -4.15
N GLN A 116 14.23 0.05 -4.19
CA GLN A 116 15.05 -0.14 -5.39
C GLN A 116 15.12 -1.62 -5.79
N LYS A 117 15.32 -2.53 -4.81
CA LYS A 117 15.34 -3.98 -5.07
C LYS A 117 14.00 -4.46 -5.62
N GLU A 118 12.90 -4.01 -5.03
CA GLU A 118 11.56 -4.40 -5.49
C GLU A 118 11.24 -3.81 -6.86
N SER A 119 11.57 -2.54 -7.12
CA SER A 119 11.40 -1.93 -8.43
C SER A 119 12.19 -2.65 -9.52
N ASN A 120 13.43 -3.06 -9.24
CA ASN A 120 14.24 -3.84 -10.17
C ASN A 120 13.60 -5.21 -10.46
N ARG A 121 13.06 -5.89 -9.43
CA ARG A 121 12.34 -7.16 -9.55
C ARG A 121 11.08 -7.02 -10.40
N LEU A 122 10.32 -5.93 -10.22
CA LEU A 122 9.11 -5.68 -11.01
C LEU A 122 9.44 -5.40 -12.49
N ASN A 123 10.54 -4.67 -12.76
CA ASN A 123 11.00 -4.41 -14.12
C ASN A 123 11.47 -5.68 -14.85
N THR A 124 12.07 -6.64 -14.14
CA THR A 124 12.43 -7.94 -14.73
C THR A 124 11.22 -8.84 -14.96
N LEU A 125 10.17 -8.72 -14.13
CA LEU A 125 8.91 -9.45 -14.26
C LEU A 125 7.95 -8.88 -15.31
N GLY A 126 8.13 -7.62 -15.76
CA GLY A 126 7.36 -7.06 -16.88
C GLY A 126 7.51 -7.84 -18.19
N VAL A 127 8.52 -8.73 -18.28
CA VAL A 127 8.76 -9.64 -19.42
C VAL A 127 8.03 -11.00 -19.24
N PHE A 128 7.61 -11.34 -18.03
CA PHE A 128 6.97 -12.62 -17.72
C PHE A 128 5.90 -12.42 -16.65
N ASN A 129 4.62 -12.25 -17.04
CA ASN A 129 3.53 -12.47 -16.09
C ASN A 129 2.16 -12.68 -16.74
N LEU A 130 1.87 -13.92 -17.13
CA LEU A 130 0.53 -14.50 -16.96
C LEU A 130 0.71 -16.01 -16.74
N SER A 131 1.06 -16.38 -15.51
CA SER A 131 0.84 -17.76 -15.01
C SER A 131 -0.53 -17.84 -14.37
#